data_AF-H6TBL2-F1
#
_entry.id   AF-H6TBL2-F1
#
_cell.length_a   1.000
_cell.length_b   1.000
_cell.length_c   1.000
_cell.angle_alpha   90.00
_cell.angle_beta   90.00
_cell.angle_gamma   90.00
#
_symmetry.space_group_name_H-M   'P 1'
#
loop_
_entity.id
_entity.type
_entity.pdbx_description
1 polymer ?
#
loop_
_entity_poly.entity_id
_entity_poly.type
_entity_poly.pdbx_seq_one_letter_code
_entity_poly.pdbx_strand_id
1 'polypeptide(L)'
;KFHQAKVIKVIHEESKSMLICSDGVTIQATVVLDATGFSRCLVQYDKPYNPGYQVAYGILAEVEEHPYDLNKMVFMDWRDSHLNGNLELKERNKRIPTFLYAMPFSSQRIFLEETSLVARPGLDMKDIQERMVARLRHLGINV
;
A
#
# COMPACT_ATOMS: atom_id res chain seq x y z
N LYS A 1 -18.66 -5.46 24.05
CA LYS A 1 -18.98 -6.53 23.08
C LYS A 1 -18.89 -5.92 21.68
N PHE A 2 -18.18 -6.56 20.74
CA PHE A 2 -18.09 -6.09 19.35
C PHE A 2 -19.30 -6.58 18.55
N HIS A 3 -19.82 -5.73 17.67
CA HIS A 3 -20.81 -6.12 16.67
C HIS A 3 -20.06 -6.41 15.36
N GLN A 4 -20.14 -7.65 14.87
CA GLN A 4 -19.39 -8.13 13.71
C GLN A 4 -20.18 -7.91 12.42
N ALA A 5 -20.24 -6.65 11.97
CA ALA A 5 -20.84 -6.29 10.69
C ALA A 5 -20.08 -5.13 10.04
N LYS A 6 -20.18 -5.01 8.71
CA LYS A 6 -19.61 -3.86 8.00
C LYS A 6 -20.59 -2.70 8.05
N VAL A 7 -20.15 -1.53 8.50
CA VAL A 7 -20.93 -0.29 8.34
C VAL A 7 -20.91 0.10 6.86
N ILE A 8 -22.08 0.20 6.25
CA ILE A 8 -22.22 0.55 4.82
C ILE A 8 -22.57 2.02 4.62
N LYS A 9 -23.17 2.67 5.62
CA LYS A 9 -23.60 4.06 5.57
C LYS A 9 -23.69 4.65 6.97
N VAL A 10 -23.40 5.93 7.08
CA VAL A 10 -23.72 6.76 8.24
C VAL A 10 -24.67 7.88 7.83
N ILE A 11 -25.67 8.17 8.65
CA ILE A 11 -26.56 9.32 8.50
C ILE A 11 -26.42 10.16 9.77
N HIS A 12 -26.14 11.45 9.61
CA HIS A 12 -26.03 12.40 10.71
C HIS A 12 -27.32 13.22 10.83
N GLU A 13 -27.90 13.23 12.02
CA GLU A 13 -29.02 14.07 12.43
C GLU A 13 -28.53 15.08 13.49
N GLU A 14 -29.38 16.02 13.91
CA GLU A 14 -29.00 17.10 14.83
C GLU A 14 -28.45 16.60 16.17
N SER A 15 -29.02 15.52 16.73
CA SER A 15 -28.66 15.01 18.06
C SER A 15 -28.00 13.64 18.07
N LYS A 16 -27.91 12.97 16.91
CA LYS A 16 -27.42 11.58 16.81
C LYS A 16 -26.99 11.21 15.40
N SER A 17 -26.30 10.09 15.31
CA SER A 17 -25.91 9.43 14.06
C SER A 17 -26.50 8.02 14.02
N MET A 18 -26.90 7.60 12.83
CA MET A 18 -27.43 6.27 12.52
C MET A 18 -26.41 5.54 11.63
N LEU A 19 -25.82 4.45 12.14
CA LEU A 19 -24.96 3.56 11.36
C LEU A 19 -25.80 2.42 10.82
N ILE A 20 -25.80 2.25 9.50
CA ILE A 20 -26.47 1.13 8.84
C ILE A 20 -25.42 0.05 8.57
N CYS A 21 -25.65 -1.14 9.10
CA CYS A 21 -24.77 -2.29 8.98
C CYS A 21 -25.21 -3.21 7.82
N SER A 22 -24.27 -3.97 7.28
CA SER A 22 -24.49 -4.90 6.16
C SER A 22 -25.47 -6.04 6.46
N ASP A 23 -25.71 -6.32 7.74
CA ASP A 23 -26.66 -7.33 8.23
C ASP A 23 -28.07 -6.74 8.49
N GLY A 24 -28.29 -5.47 8.14
CA GLY A 24 -29.55 -4.76 8.34
C GLY A 24 -29.71 -4.15 9.73
N VAL A 25 -28.78 -4.39 10.66
CA VAL A 25 -28.81 -3.74 11.97
C VAL A 25 -28.53 -2.24 11.82
N THR A 26 -29.25 -1.43 12.61
CA THR A 26 -28.99 0.00 12.71
C THR A 26 -28.55 0.35 14.12
N ILE A 27 -27.41 1.03 14.24
CA ILE A 27 -26.82 1.42 15.52
C ILE A 27 -26.94 2.93 15.67
N GLN A 28 -27.43 3.38 16.83
CA GLN A 28 -27.48 4.79 17.22
C GLN A 28 -26.22 5.16 17.99
N ALA A 29 -25.62 6.29 17.63
CA ALA A 29 -24.46 6.84 18.34
C ALA A 29 -24.47 8.37 18.34
N THR A 30 -23.97 8.99 19.40
CA THR A 30 -23.78 10.46 19.44
C THR A 30 -22.52 10.88 18.68
N VAL A 31 -21.51 10.01 18.61
CA VAL A 31 -20.22 10.25 17.94
C VAL A 31 -19.82 9.02 17.14
N VAL A 32 -19.31 9.25 15.92
CA VAL A 32 -18.77 8.20 15.04
C VAL A 32 -17.32 8.52 14.70
N LEU A 33 -16.41 7.59 14.98
CA LEU A 33 -15.01 7.66 14.57
C LEU A 33 -14.82 6.77 13.34
N ASP A 34 -14.58 7.38 12.18
CA ASP A 34 -14.29 6.62 10.95
C ASP A 34 -12.84 6.12 10.96
N ALA A 35 -12.68 4.80 11.13
CA ALA A 35 -11.42 4.08 11.04
C ALA A 35 -11.37 3.13 9.81
N THR A 36 -12.10 3.44 8.73
CA THR A 36 -12.21 2.61 7.51
C THR A 36 -10.95 2.65 6.61
N GLY A 37 -9.91 3.38 7.02
CA GLY A 37 -8.64 3.48 6.32
C GLY A 37 -8.81 4.04 4.90
N PHE A 38 -8.17 3.40 3.92
CA PHE A 38 -8.22 3.84 2.53
C PHE A 38 -9.63 3.79 1.91
N SER A 39 -10.53 2.93 2.41
CA SER A 39 -11.86 2.72 1.84
C SER A 39 -12.72 3.98 1.87
N ARG A 40 -12.55 4.85 2.88
CA ARG A 40 -13.23 6.15 3.04
C ARG A 40 -14.74 6.09 2.76
N CYS A 41 -15.39 4.96 3.03
CA CYS A 41 -16.75 4.70 2.55
C CYS A 41 -17.82 5.51 3.29
N LEU A 42 -17.44 6.20 4.36
CA LEU A 42 -18.33 7.03 5.18
C LEU A 42 -18.04 8.53 5.05
N VAL A 43 -17.01 8.93 4.29
CA VAL A 43 -16.61 10.33 4.13
C VAL A 43 -17.14 10.88 2.81
N GLN A 44 -17.82 12.03 2.88
CA GLN A 44 -18.25 12.79 1.71
C GLN A 44 -17.44 14.08 1.62
N TYR A 45 -17.00 14.42 0.41
CA TYR A 45 -16.24 15.64 0.15
C TYR A 45 -17.14 16.65 -0.55
N ASP A 46 -17.00 17.93 -0.18
CA ASP A 46 -17.66 19.07 -0.82
C ASP A 46 -17.00 19.47 -2.16
N LYS A 47 -15.86 18.85 -2.50
CA LYS A 47 -15.05 19.11 -3.69
C LYS A 47 -14.72 17.83 -4.44
N PRO A 48 -14.41 17.91 -5.75
CA PRO A 48 -13.93 16.76 -6.51
C PRO A 48 -12.69 16.13 -5.84
N TYR A 49 -12.78 14.83 -5.58
CA TYR A 49 -11.73 14.07 -4.93
C TYR A 49 -10.62 13.72 -5.93
N ASN A 50 -9.48 14.41 -5.83
CA ASN A 50 -8.32 14.21 -6.70
C ASN A 50 -6.99 14.23 -5.90
N PRO A 51 -6.79 13.29 -4.96
CA PRO A 51 -5.59 13.26 -4.12
C PRO A 51 -4.35 12.85 -4.93
N GLY A 52 -3.17 12.98 -4.32
CA GLY A 52 -2.02 12.17 -4.72
C GLY A 52 -2.15 10.77 -4.08
N TYR A 53 -1.75 9.74 -4.82
CA TYR A 53 -1.80 8.36 -4.35
C TYR A 53 -0.38 7.86 -4.13
N GLN A 54 -0.11 7.37 -2.92
CA GLN A 54 1.02 6.51 -2.65
C GLN A 54 0.59 5.07 -2.97
N VAL A 55 1.41 4.33 -3.69
CA VAL A 55 1.15 2.92 -4.05
C VAL A 55 2.36 2.11 -3.65
N ALA A 56 2.12 1.00 -2.95
CA ALA A 56 3.16 0.09 -2.49
C ALA A 56 2.78 -1.35 -2.83
N TYR A 57 3.77 -2.14 -3.19
CA TYR A 57 3.67 -3.59 -3.34
C TYR A 57 4.69 -4.25 -2.40
N GLY A 58 4.17 -4.79 -1.30
CA GLY A 58 4.95 -5.40 -0.24
C GLY A 58 4.74 -6.92 -0.17
N ILE A 59 5.82 -7.65 0.10
CA ILE A 59 5.80 -9.09 0.38
C ILE A 59 6.61 -9.38 1.64
N LEU A 60 6.14 -10.35 2.41
CA LEU A 60 6.94 -11.05 3.40
C LEU A 60 7.32 -12.40 2.79
N ALA A 61 8.62 -12.60 2.55
CA ALA A 61 9.13 -13.73 1.80
C ALA A 61 10.01 -14.62 2.68
N GLU A 62 9.87 -15.94 2.46
CA GLU A 62 10.93 -16.89 2.75
C GLU A 62 11.80 -17.00 1.49
N VAL A 63 13.12 -16.98 1.66
CA VAL A 63 14.08 -16.92 0.54
C VAL A 63 15.26 -17.82 0.84
N GLU A 64 15.96 -18.26 -0.20
CA GLU A 64 17.20 -19.04 -0.03
C GLU A 64 18.29 -18.20 0.66
N GLU A 65 18.50 -16.98 0.16
CA GLU A 65 19.35 -15.95 0.77
C GLU A 65 18.96 -14.55 0.28
N HIS A 66 19.49 -13.52 0.94
CA HIS A 66 19.35 -12.13 0.49
C HIS A 66 20.62 -11.31 0.81
N PRO A 67 20.90 -10.23 0.06
CA PRO A 67 22.14 -9.45 0.23
C PRO A 67 22.11 -8.44 1.39
N TYR A 68 21.02 -8.34 2.14
CA TYR A 68 20.84 -7.32 3.17
C TYR A 68 21.39 -7.73 4.55
N ASP A 69 21.92 -6.73 5.27
CA ASP A 69 22.43 -6.89 6.64
C ASP A 69 21.27 -7.09 7.63
N LEU A 70 21.36 -8.14 8.47
CA LEU A 70 20.31 -8.51 9.42
C LEU A 70 20.02 -7.44 10.49
N ASN A 71 20.97 -6.55 10.76
CA ASN A 71 20.83 -5.51 11.78
C ASN A 71 20.47 -4.14 11.18
N LYS A 72 20.09 -4.08 9.90
CA LYS A 72 19.79 -2.83 9.20
C LYS A 72 18.51 -2.95 8.39
N MET A 73 17.74 -1.87 8.39
CA MET A 73 16.66 -1.68 7.43
C MET A 73 17.20 -0.83 6.27
N VAL A 74 16.89 -1.23 5.04
CA VAL A 74 17.04 -0.35 3.89
C VAL A 74 15.84 0.58 3.84
N PHE A 75 16.12 1.86 3.99
CA PHE A 75 15.12 2.92 3.95
C PHE A 75 15.19 3.65 2.61
N MET A 76 14.11 3.58 1.82
CA MET A 76 13.94 4.30 0.55
C MET A 76 15.10 4.15 -0.45
N ASP A 77 15.37 2.92 -0.92
CA ASP A 77 16.36 2.71 -1.98
C ASP A 77 15.82 3.05 -3.38
N TRP A 78 16.15 4.24 -3.87
CA TRP A 78 15.78 4.78 -5.17
C TRP A 78 16.63 4.28 -6.35
N ARG A 79 17.67 3.46 -6.12
CA ARG A 79 18.56 3.02 -7.20
C ARG A 79 17.78 2.18 -8.21
N ASP A 80 18.00 2.46 -9.49
CA ASP A 80 17.26 1.88 -10.62
C ASP A 80 18.11 0.96 -11.52
N SER A 81 19.31 0.56 -11.05
CA SER A 81 20.24 -0.28 -11.82
C SER A 81 19.63 -1.61 -12.28
N HIS A 82 18.69 -2.14 -11.49
CA HIS A 82 17.91 -3.34 -11.80
C HIS A 82 17.05 -3.20 -13.08
N LEU A 83 16.84 -1.97 -13.57
CA LEU A 83 16.07 -1.69 -14.78
C LEU A 83 16.94 -1.52 -16.03
N ASN A 84 18.26 -1.57 -15.94
CA ASN A 84 19.16 -1.33 -17.07
C ASN A 84 18.94 -2.27 -18.26
N GLY A 85 18.48 -3.51 -18.02
CA GLY A 85 18.16 -4.49 -19.05
C GLY A 85 16.75 -4.35 -19.67
N ASN A 86 15.93 -3.41 -19.18
CA ASN A 86 14.57 -3.18 -19.67
C ASN A 86 14.33 -1.67 -19.83
N LEU A 87 14.65 -1.14 -21.01
CA LEU A 87 14.55 0.29 -21.32
C LEU A 87 13.13 0.84 -21.14
N GLU A 88 12.10 0.07 -21.49
CA GLU A 88 10.71 0.50 -21.32
C GLU A 88 10.35 0.69 -19.85
N LEU A 89 10.68 -0.29 -19.00
CA LEU A 89 10.45 -0.21 -17.57
C LEU A 89 11.27 0.91 -16.92
N LYS A 90 12.49 1.14 -17.42
CA LYS A 90 13.33 2.25 -16.99
C LYS A 90 12.74 3.62 -17.33
N GLU A 91 12.21 3.80 -18.54
CA GLU A 91 11.51 5.03 -18.91
C GLU A 91 10.23 5.25 -18.11
N ARG A 92 9.47 4.19 -17.80
CA ARG A 92 8.34 4.26 -16.86
C ARG A 92 8.78 4.73 -15.47
N ASN A 93 9.88 4.17 -14.95
CA ASN A 93 10.43 4.56 -13.65
C ASN A 93 10.95 6.00 -13.62
N LYS A 94 11.55 6.50 -14.70
CA LYS A 94 11.96 7.91 -14.79
C LYS A 94 10.78 8.89 -14.66
N ARG A 95 9.61 8.53 -15.20
CA ARG A 95 8.40 9.37 -15.12
C ARG A 95 7.76 9.35 -13.74
N ILE A 96 7.65 8.17 -13.13
CA ILE A 96 7.09 7.97 -11.79
C ILE A 96 8.02 7.00 -11.07
N PRO A 97 9.00 7.50 -10.29
CA PRO A 97 10.01 6.65 -9.68
C PRO A 97 9.45 5.84 -8.50
N THR A 98 10.01 4.65 -8.30
CA THR A 98 9.77 3.83 -7.12
C THR A 98 11.06 3.62 -6.32
N PHE A 99 10.91 3.27 -5.05
CA PHE A 99 12.00 2.90 -4.16
C PHE A 99 11.67 1.62 -3.40
N LEU A 100 12.69 0.95 -2.88
CA LEU A 100 12.53 -0.25 -2.06
C LEU A 100 12.70 0.05 -0.56
N TYR A 101 11.84 -0.53 0.27
CA TYR A 101 12.16 -0.89 1.65
C TYR A 101 12.57 -2.36 1.74
N ALA A 102 13.62 -2.66 2.52
CA ALA A 102 14.02 -4.02 2.84
C ALA A 102 14.26 -4.16 4.34
N MET A 103 13.61 -5.14 4.97
CA MET A 103 13.71 -5.42 6.39
C MET A 103 13.94 -6.91 6.62
N PRO A 104 15.19 -7.34 6.80
CA PRO A 104 15.52 -8.72 7.14
C PRO A 104 15.02 -9.09 8.55
N PHE A 105 14.52 -10.32 8.69
CA PHE A 105 14.22 -10.95 9.98
C PHE A 105 15.20 -12.10 10.28
N SER A 106 15.70 -12.76 9.25
CA SER A 106 16.77 -13.75 9.28
C SER A 106 17.40 -13.84 7.89
N SER A 107 18.46 -14.64 7.70
CA SER A 107 19.09 -14.82 6.38
C SER A 107 18.15 -15.39 5.31
N GLN A 108 17.03 -15.98 5.72
CA GLN A 108 16.06 -16.66 4.86
C GLN A 108 14.64 -16.07 4.98
N ARG A 109 14.48 -14.95 5.70
CA ARG A 109 13.17 -14.32 5.90
C ARG A 109 13.28 -12.81 5.87
N ILE A 110 12.57 -12.18 4.93
CA ILE A 110 12.70 -10.75 4.67
C ILE A 110 11.36 -10.12 4.26
N PHE A 111 11.11 -8.91 4.73
CA PHE A 111 10.07 -8.04 4.18
C PHE A 111 10.66 -7.11 3.13
N LEU A 112 10.01 -7.02 1.97
CA LEU A 112 10.41 -6.18 0.85
C LEU A 112 9.19 -5.41 0.35
N GLU A 113 9.33 -4.11 0.12
CA GLU A 113 8.23 -3.27 -0.38
C GLU A 113 8.73 -2.26 -1.40
N GLU A 114 8.34 -2.44 -2.67
CA GLU A 114 8.54 -1.44 -3.71
C GLU A 114 7.41 -0.41 -3.61
N THR A 115 7.76 0.88 -3.57
CA THR A 115 6.81 1.97 -3.31
C THR A 115 6.98 3.13 -4.28
N SER A 116 5.87 3.61 -4.83
CA SER A 116 5.75 4.93 -5.46
C SER A 116 5.30 5.93 -4.41
N LEU A 117 6.12 6.96 -4.15
CA LEU A 117 5.90 7.93 -3.07
C LEU A 117 4.57 8.67 -3.23
N VAL A 118 4.34 9.22 -4.42
CA VAL A 118 3.11 9.93 -4.75
C VAL A 118 2.98 10.03 -6.28
N ALA A 119 1.81 9.68 -6.79
CA ALA A 119 1.45 9.87 -8.19
C ALA A 119 -0.02 10.27 -8.34
N ARG A 120 -0.34 10.95 -9.44
CA ARG A 120 -1.71 11.32 -9.81
C ARG A 120 -1.90 11.13 -11.32
N PRO A 121 -2.66 10.12 -11.77
CA PRO A 121 -3.24 9.02 -10.98
C PRO A 121 -2.17 8.16 -10.30
N GLY A 122 -2.59 7.32 -9.34
CA GLY A 122 -1.69 6.36 -8.69
C GLY A 122 -1.04 5.41 -9.70
N LEU A 123 0.16 4.94 -9.37
CA LEU A 123 0.87 3.97 -10.20
C LEU A 123 0.05 2.67 -10.31
N ASP A 124 0.02 2.08 -11.50
CA ASP A 124 -0.68 0.81 -11.71
C ASP A 124 -0.01 -0.32 -10.91
N MET A 125 -0.83 -1.19 -10.29
CA MET A 125 -0.33 -2.28 -9.45
C MET A 125 0.56 -3.25 -10.23
N LYS A 126 0.27 -3.50 -11.52
CA LYS A 126 1.09 -4.34 -12.37
C LYS A 126 2.45 -3.71 -12.64
N ASP A 127 2.52 -2.39 -12.82
CA ASP A 127 3.79 -1.68 -13.06
C ASP A 127 4.72 -1.81 -11.86
N ILE A 128 4.23 -1.57 -10.64
CA ILE A 128 5.06 -1.69 -9.43
C ILE A 128 5.49 -3.14 -9.14
N GLN A 129 4.64 -4.13 -9.46
CA GLN A 129 4.98 -5.55 -9.39
C GLN A 129 6.08 -5.93 -10.39
N GLU A 130 6.01 -5.45 -11.63
CA GLU A 130 7.06 -5.68 -12.65
C GLU A 130 8.42 -5.13 -12.19
N ARG A 131 8.44 -3.96 -11.55
CA ARG A 131 9.66 -3.35 -10.99
C ARG A 131 10.22 -4.17 -9.83
N MET A 132 9.35 -4.61 -8.91
CA MET A 132 9.73 -5.50 -7.82
C MET A 132 10.35 -6.80 -8.36
N VAL A 133 9.74 -7.43 -9.36
CA VAL A 133 10.27 -8.66 -10.00
C VAL A 133 11.64 -8.40 -10.65
N ALA A 134 11.81 -7.28 -11.36
CA ALA A 134 13.09 -6.90 -11.94
C ALA A 134 14.16 -6.72 -10.85
N ARG A 135 13.80 -6.11 -9.72
CA ARG A 135 14.71 -5.92 -8.58
C ARG A 135 15.10 -7.23 -7.91
N LEU A 136 14.14 -8.10 -7.61
CA LEU A 136 14.40 -9.43 -7.02
C LEU A 136 15.39 -10.22 -7.87
N ARG A 137 15.15 -10.29 -9.19
CA ARG A 137 16.05 -10.96 -10.14
C ARG A 137 17.44 -10.34 -10.17
N HIS A 138 17.53 -9.01 -10.16
CA HIS A 138 18.82 -8.30 -10.14
C HIS A 138 19.63 -8.58 -8.86
N LEU A 139 18.95 -8.78 -7.73
CA LEU A 139 19.56 -9.07 -6.44
C LEU A 139 19.79 -10.57 -6.19
N GLY A 140 19.35 -11.45 -7.10
CA GLY A 140 19.42 -12.90 -6.92
C GLY A 140 18.53 -13.43 -5.81
N ILE A 141 17.46 -12.72 -5.45
CA ILE A 141 16.52 -13.13 -4.40
C ILE A 141 15.47 -14.05 -5.03
N ASN A 142 15.48 -15.32 -4.62
CA ASN A 142 14.51 -16.33 -5.00
C ASN A 142 13.46 -16.47 -3.88
N VAL A 143 12.20 -16.21 -4.21
CA VAL A 143 11.02 -16.30 -3.33
C VAL A 143 10.21 -17.53 -3.68
#